data_AF-A0A7V8V349-F1
#
_entry.id   AF-A0A7V8V349-F1
#
_cell.length_a   1.000
_cell.length_b   1.000
_cell.length_c   1.000
_cell.angle_alpha   90.00
_cell.angle_beta   90.00
_cell.angle_gamma   90.00
#
_symmetry.space_group_name_H-M   'P 1'
#
loop_
_entity.id
_entity.type
_entity.pdbx_description
1 polymer ?
#
loop_
_entity_poly.entity_id
_entity_poly.type
_entity_poly.pdbx_seq_one_letter_code
_entity_poly.pdbx_strand_id
1 'polypeptide(L)'
;MATIKANGNLNGHELRDIEVVNPGDWFGKTWLIEIGGSYSSHYIVIEADSMSDAIDELADSEKHGHHIIVEDEYLADYPEDSRHYGPSGQVLVLDHIMIHGQEGSDTPFPCMYHGEGLASEGVKPTEFCWDEIES
;
A
#
# COMPACT_ATOMS: atom_id res chain seq x y z
N MET A 1 7.98 14.95 9.64
CA MET A 1 7.16 14.83 8.42
C MET A 1 5.71 14.70 8.82
N ALA A 2 4.81 15.37 8.11
CA ALA A 2 3.38 15.25 8.34
C ALA A 2 2.92 13.81 8.04
N THR A 3 1.93 13.31 8.76
CA THR A 3 1.32 12.00 8.43
C THR A 3 0.25 12.20 7.38
N ILE A 4 0.41 11.56 6.23
CA ILE A 4 -0.60 11.53 5.17
C ILE A 4 -1.45 10.26 5.30
N LYS A 5 -2.75 10.43 5.13
CA LYS A 5 -3.75 9.37 5.14
C LYS A 5 -4.64 9.46 3.92
N ALA A 6 -5.22 8.35 3.51
CA ALA A 6 -6.13 8.27 2.39
C ALA A 6 -7.55 7.99 2.84
N ASN A 7 -8.50 8.60 2.15
CA ASN A 7 -9.91 8.22 2.17
C ASN A 7 -10.29 7.67 0.78
N GLY A 8 -11.06 6.60 0.74
CA GLY A 8 -11.42 5.92 -0.50
C GLY A 8 -12.76 5.19 -0.40
N ASN A 9 -13.18 4.59 -1.51
CA ASN A 9 -14.38 3.77 -1.55
C ASN A 9 -14.04 2.38 -2.12
N LEU A 10 -14.35 1.34 -1.36
CA LEU A 10 -14.22 -0.04 -1.81
C LEU A 10 -15.63 -0.65 -1.93
N ASN A 11 -16.12 -0.81 -3.16
CA ASN A 11 -17.41 -1.45 -3.45
C ASN A 11 -18.60 -0.85 -2.69
N GLY A 12 -18.65 0.47 -2.54
CA GLY A 12 -19.70 1.18 -1.79
C GLY A 12 -19.40 1.34 -0.29
N HIS A 13 -18.32 0.74 0.21
CA HIS A 13 -17.86 0.93 1.58
C HIS A 13 -16.87 2.09 1.64
N GLU A 14 -17.19 3.09 2.45
CA GLU A 14 -16.28 4.22 2.69
C GLU A 14 -15.17 3.78 3.64
N LEU A 15 -13.93 3.94 3.19
CA LEU A 15 -12.73 3.72 3.97
C LEU A 15 -12.13 5.09 4.30
N ARG A 16 -11.81 5.31 5.58
CA ARG A 16 -11.27 6.59 6.06
C ARG A 16 -10.00 6.38 6.86
N ASP A 17 -9.17 7.42 6.86
CA ASP A 17 -7.96 7.51 7.66
C ASP A 17 -6.99 6.34 7.42
N ILE A 18 -6.98 5.82 6.19
CA ILE A 18 -6.12 4.70 5.76
C ILE A 18 -4.68 5.21 5.71
N GLU A 19 -3.73 4.44 6.20
CA GLU A 19 -2.32 4.79 6.12
C GLU A 19 -1.84 4.79 4.66
N VAL A 20 -1.01 5.77 4.29
CA VAL A 20 -0.28 5.79 3.01
C VAL A 20 1.19 5.55 3.32
N VAL A 21 1.78 4.51 2.71
CA VAL A 21 3.17 4.09 3.04
C VAL A 21 4.21 5.06 2.49
N ASN A 22 4.04 5.46 1.23
CA ASN A 22 5.03 6.17 0.43
C ASN A 22 4.37 7.31 -0.40
N PRO A 23 3.66 8.24 0.24
CA PRO A 23 2.93 9.30 -0.47
C PRO A 23 3.89 10.20 -1.25
N GLY A 24 3.59 10.42 -2.53
CA GLY A 24 4.37 11.25 -3.45
C GLY A 24 5.55 10.54 -4.13
N ASP A 25 5.82 9.28 -3.83
CA ASP A 25 6.98 8.57 -4.37
C ASP A 25 6.73 8.00 -5.78
N TRP A 26 5.47 7.77 -6.17
CA TRP A 26 5.11 7.15 -7.47
C TRP A 26 4.03 7.91 -8.25
N PHE A 27 4.19 9.23 -8.33
CA PHE A 27 3.34 10.12 -9.14
C PHE A 27 1.83 9.99 -8.83
N GLY A 28 1.46 9.50 -7.65
CA GLY A 28 0.08 9.36 -7.23
C GLY A 28 -0.67 8.14 -7.75
N LYS A 29 0.01 7.13 -8.32
CA LYS A 29 -0.64 5.87 -8.68
C LYS A 29 -0.82 5.00 -7.44
N THR A 30 -2.03 5.00 -6.88
CA THR A 30 -2.31 4.31 -5.62
C THR A 30 -2.93 2.93 -5.81
N TRP A 31 -2.54 1.99 -4.96
CA TRP A 31 -3.12 0.65 -4.78
C TRP A 31 -3.61 0.52 -3.34
N LEU A 32 -4.78 -0.10 -3.14
CA LEU A 32 -5.28 -0.43 -1.80
C LEU A 32 -4.96 -1.89 -1.51
N ILE A 33 -4.15 -2.13 -0.48
CA ILE A 33 -3.85 -3.47 0.02
C ILE A 33 -4.73 -3.74 1.22
N GLU A 34 -5.49 -4.83 1.15
CA GLU A 34 -6.23 -5.41 2.25
C GLU A 34 -5.45 -6.60 2.80
N ILE A 35 -5.12 -6.54 4.09
CA ILE A 35 -4.44 -7.59 4.83
C ILE A 35 -5.47 -8.25 5.75
N GLY A 36 -5.79 -9.51 5.45
CA GLY A 36 -6.70 -10.35 6.23
C GLY A 36 -6.01 -11.03 7.41
N GLY A 37 -6.74 -11.91 8.10
CA GLY A 37 -6.21 -12.74 9.19
C GLY A 37 -6.39 -12.17 10.60
N SER A 38 -6.80 -10.90 10.74
CA SER A 38 -7.17 -10.26 12.02
C SER A 38 -8.69 -10.23 12.25
N TYR A 39 -9.11 -9.75 13.42
CA TYR A 39 -10.55 -9.55 13.76
C TYR A 39 -11.27 -8.63 12.76
N SER A 40 -10.55 -7.68 12.17
CA SER A 40 -10.99 -6.82 11.07
C SER A 40 -9.87 -6.70 10.04
N SER A 41 -10.20 -6.57 8.75
CA SER A 41 -9.20 -6.33 7.71
C SER A 41 -8.38 -5.08 8.01
N HIS A 42 -7.07 -5.15 7.81
CA HIS A 42 -6.17 -4.01 7.86
C HIS A 42 -5.98 -3.47 6.45
N TYR A 43 -6.18 -2.17 6.25
CA TYR A 43 -6.09 -1.53 4.94
C TYR A 43 -4.91 -0.57 4.91
N ILE A 44 -4.17 -0.60 3.82
CA ILE A 44 -3.02 0.26 3.57
C ILE A 44 -3.09 0.74 2.12
N VAL A 45 -2.75 2.00 1.88
CA VAL A 45 -2.54 2.55 0.54
C VAL A 45 -1.05 2.63 0.24
N ILE A 46 -0.67 2.15 -0.94
CA ILE A 46 0.70 2.21 -1.45
C ILE A 46 0.69 2.89 -2.82
N GLU A 47 1.58 3.85 -3.01
CA GLU A 47 1.89 4.38 -4.33
C GLU A 47 2.85 3.43 -5.06
N ALA A 48 2.53 3.06 -6.30
CA ALA A 48 3.32 2.15 -7.13
C ALA A 48 2.84 2.17 -8.60
N ASP A 49 3.74 1.94 -9.55
CA ASP A 49 3.39 1.96 -10.98
C ASP A 49 2.51 0.77 -11.41
N SER A 50 2.76 -0.41 -10.83
CA SER A 50 2.02 -1.65 -11.07
C SER A 50 1.62 -2.37 -9.78
N MET A 51 0.76 -3.38 -9.88
CA MET A 51 0.39 -4.23 -8.74
C MET A 51 1.63 -4.93 -8.14
N SER A 52 2.58 -5.34 -8.98
CA SER A 52 3.81 -6.01 -8.53
C SER A 52 4.68 -5.05 -7.73
N ASP A 53 4.85 -3.81 -8.21
CA ASP A 53 5.63 -2.80 -7.50
C ASP A 53 4.98 -2.47 -6.15
N ALA A 54 3.65 -2.49 -6.05
CA ALA A 54 2.97 -2.28 -4.76
C ALA A 54 3.29 -3.39 -3.73
N ILE A 55 3.50 -4.63 -4.19
CA ILE A 55 3.93 -5.75 -3.33
C ILE A 55 5.38 -5.54 -2.89
N ASP A 56 6.24 -5.12 -3.81
CA ASP A 56 7.66 -4.87 -3.52
C ASP A 56 7.81 -3.73 -2.49
N GLU A 57 7.08 -2.63 -2.67
CA GLU A 57 7.03 -1.51 -1.72
C GLU A 57 6.45 -1.93 -0.35
N LEU A 58 5.45 -2.83 -0.33
CA LEU A 58 4.96 -3.39 0.92
C LEU A 58 6.02 -4.26 1.61
N ALA A 59 6.75 -5.07 0.85
CA ALA A 59 7.77 -5.97 1.38
C ALA A 59 8.95 -5.20 1.97
N ASP A 60 9.34 -4.09 1.34
CA ASP A 60 10.43 -3.23 1.82
C ASP A 60 9.99 -2.27 2.95
N SER A 61 8.69 -2.20 3.26
CA SER A 61 8.19 -1.40 4.37
C SER A 61 8.71 -1.91 5.72
N GLU A 62 9.53 -1.10 6.41
CA GLU A 62 10.02 -1.43 7.76
C GLU A 62 8.88 -1.72 8.75
N LYS A 63 7.74 -1.05 8.57
CA LYS A 63 6.58 -1.17 9.45
C LYS A 63 5.68 -2.34 9.08
N HIS A 64 5.48 -2.61 7.78
CA HIS A 64 4.42 -3.50 7.29
C HIS A 64 4.92 -4.74 6.57
N GLY A 65 6.21 -4.83 6.21
CA GLY A 65 6.77 -5.97 5.50
C GLY A 65 6.58 -7.29 6.23
N HIS A 66 6.60 -7.27 7.57
CA HIS A 66 6.32 -8.43 8.42
C HIS A 66 4.95 -9.08 8.19
N HIS A 67 4.00 -8.40 7.54
CA HIS A 67 2.73 -9.01 7.14
C HIS A 67 2.92 -10.05 6.04
N ILE A 68 3.83 -9.80 5.08
CA ILE A 68 3.97 -10.64 3.89
C ILE A 68 5.32 -11.34 3.79
N ILE A 69 6.27 -11.08 4.68
CA ILE A 69 7.57 -11.77 4.71
C ILE A 69 7.45 -13.05 5.54
N VAL A 70 7.87 -14.17 4.96
CA VAL A 70 7.99 -15.44 5.67
C VAL A 70 9.24 -15.39 6.55
N GLU A 71 9.07 -15.65 7.85
CA GLU A 71 10.20 -15.76 8.77
C GLU A 71 11.02 -17.03 8.47
N ASP A 72 12.34 -16.95 8.71
CA ASP A 72 13.30 -18.02 8.41
C ASP A 72 12.89 -19.38 8.98
N GLU A 73 12.29 -19.41 10.17
CA GLU A 73 11.86 -20.62 10.85
C GLU A 73 10.69 -21.35 10.15
N TYR A 74 9.92 -20.65 9.31
CA TYR A 74 8.80 -21.20 8.55
C TYR A 74 9.13 -21.44 7.07
N LEU A 75 10.34 -21.16 6.60
CA LEU A 75 10.73 -21.36 5.19
C LEU A 75 10.56 -22.81 4.70
N ALA A 76 10.60 -23.78 5.61
CA ALA A 76 10.37 -25.20 5.29
C ALA A 76 8.92 -25.49 4.83
N ASP A 77 7.97 -24.65 5.21
CA ASP A 77 6.55 -24.77 4.82
C ASP A 77 6.29 -24.22 3.41
N TYR A 78 7.28 -23.55 2.81
CA TYR A 78 7.20 -22.95 1.47
C TYR A 78 8.18 -23.66 0.52
N PRO A 79 7.71 -24.63 -0.29
CA PRO A 79 8.53 -25.32 -1.29
C PRO A 79 9.19 -24.35 -2.26
N GLU A 80 10.49 -24.53 -2.54
CA GLU A 80 11.29 -23.59 -3.35
C GLU A 80 10.74 -23.33 -4.75
N ASP A 81 10.10 -24.33 -5.35
CA ASP A 81 9.49 -24.27 -6.69
C ASP A 81 8.19 -23.47 -6.73
N SER A 82 7.66 -23.08 -5.57
CA SER A 82 6.38 -22.38 -5.41
C SER A 82 6.53 -21.04 -4.65
N ARG A 83 7.76 -20.58 -4.38
CA ARG A 83 8.02 -19.34 -3.65
C ARG A 83 7.80 -18.11 -4.52
N HIS A 84 7.28 -17.07 -3.89
CA HIS A 84 7.36 -15.70 -4.38
C HIS A 84 8.49 -14.98 -3.66
N TYR A 85 9.18 -14.08 -4.36
CA TYR A 85 10.32 -13.35 -3.83
C TYR A 85 10.08 -11.85 -3.94
N GLY A 86 10.36 -11.13 -2.86
CA GLY A 86 10.41 -9.67 -2.87
C GLY A 86 11.75 -9.14 -3.39
N PRO A 87 11.91 -7.81 -3.45
CA PRO A 87 13.05 -7.15 -4.10
C PRO A 87 14.40 -7.46 -3.44
N SER A 88 14.43 -7.75 -2.13
CA SER A 88 15.66 -8.12 -1.41
C SER A 88 15.87 -9.64 -1.29
N GLY A 89 15.07 -10.45 -2.01
CA GLY A 89 15.17 -11.92 -2.03
C GLY A 89 14.46 -12.63 -0.89
N GLN A 90 13.73 -11.90 -0.05
CA GLN A 90 12.84 -12.47 0.98
C GLN A 90 11.74 -13.32 0.34
N VAL A 91 11.37 -14.42 1.01
CA VAL A 91 10.22 -15.23 0.60
C VAL A 91 8.94 -14.54 1.05
N LEU A 92 7.98 -14.41 0.14
CA LEU A 92 6.71 -13.75 0.41
C LEU A 92 5.58 -14.75 0.61
N VAL A 93 4.70 -14.46 1.57
CA VAL A 93 3.40 -15.09 1.78
C VAL A 93 2.29 -14.12 1.39
N LEU A 94 1.53 -14.48 0.36
CA LEU A 94 0.48 -13.64 -0.22
C LEU A 94 -0.94 -14.20 0.03
N ASP A 95 -1.07 -15.27 0.80
CA ASP A 95 -2.33 -16.01 0.99
C ASP A 95 -3.45 -15.20 1.65
N HIS A 96 -3.09 -14.17 2.41
CA HIS A 96 -4.02 -13.36 3.20
C HIS A 96 -4.12 -11.92 2.71
N ILE A 97 -3.53 -11.59 1.55
CA ILE A 97 -3.63 -10.24 0.97
C ILE A 97 -4.63 -10.22 -0.18
N MET A 98 -5.37 -9.12 -0.29
CA MET A 98 -6.08 -8.74 -1.51
C MET A 98 -5.59 -7.37 -1.96
N ILE A 99 -5.30 -7.23 -3.25
CA ILE A 99 -4.85 -5.97 -3.84
C ILE A 99 -5.98 -5.43 -4.70
N HIS A 100 -6.42 -4.23 -4.37
CA HIS A 100 -7.52 -3.56 -5.02
C HIS A 100 -6.96 -2.43 -5.89
N GLY A 101 -7.22 -2.53 -7.19
CA GLY A 101 -6.85 -1.53 -8.17
C GLY A 101 -7.02 -2.08 -9.59
N GLN A 102 -6.95 -1.19 -10.58
CA GLN A 102 -6.96 -1.57 -11.99
C GLN A 102 -5.58 -1.40 -12.61
N GLU A 103 -4.95 -2.52 -12.97
CA GLU A 103 -3.66 -2.54 -13.67
C GLU A 103 -3.72 -1.76 -14.98
N GLY A 104 -2.66 -0.99 -15.28
CA GLY A 104 -2.59 -0.10 -16.45
C GLY A 104 -3.50 1.13 -16.42
N SER A 105 -4.19 1.40 -15.30
CA SER A 105 -4.94 2.63 -15.08
C SER A 105 -4.03 3.77 -14.63
N ASP A 106 -4.36 5.01 -15.01
CA ASP A 106 -3.70 6.20 -14.47
C ASP A 106 -4.03 6.42 -12.98
N THR A 107 -5.15 5.85 -12.52
CA THR A 107 -5.58 5.85 -11.10
C THR A 107 -6.02 4.44 -10.72
N PRO A 108 -5.12 3.53 -10.31
CA PRO A 108 -5.46 2.13 -10.06
C PRO A 108 -6.53 1.97 -8.97
N PHE A 109 -6.31 2.56 -7.79
CA PHE A 109 -7.30 2.70 -6.72
C PHE A 109 -7.59 4.18 -6.46
N PRO A 110 -8.78 4.70 -6.79
CA PRO A 110 -9.12 6.10 -6.54
C PRO A 110 -9.24 6.42 -5.05
N CYS A 111 -8.47 7.40 -4.57
CA CYS A 111 -8.53 7.90 -3.21
C CYS A 111 -8.19 9.40 -3.13
N MET A 112 -8.38 9.99 -1.95
CA MET A 112 -8.00 11.37 -1.63
C MET A 112 -7.09 11.38 -0.42
N TYR A 113 -6.01 12.14 -0.49
CA TYR A 113 -5.07 12.35 0.59
C TYR A 113 -5.51 13.47 1.53
N HIS A 114 -5.33 13.22 2.82
CA HIS A 114 -5.62 14.10 3.92
C HIS A 114 -4.45 14.09 4.90
N GLY A 115 -4.20 15.21 5.56
CA GLY A 115 -3.07 15.35 6.48
C GLY A 115 -2.91 16.79 6.93
N GLU A 116 -1.99 17.03 7.84
CA GLU A 116 -1.60 18.38 8.23
C GLU A 116 -0.98 19.11 7.02
N GLY A 117 -1.40 20.36 6.79
CA GLY A 117 -0.95 21.18 5.66
C GLY A 117 -1.73 20.96 4.35
N LEU A 118 -2.61 19.94 4.27
CA LEU A 118 -3.47 19.72 3.12
C LEU A 118 -4.83 20.41 3.26
N ALA A 119 -5.47 20.65 2.10
CA ALA A 119 -6.83 21.18 2.05
C ALA A 119 -7.83 20.23 2.76
N SER A 120 -8.88 20.81 3.33
CA SER A 120 -9.87 20.06 4.13
C SER A 120 -10.65 19.02 3.33
N GLU A 121 -10.88 19.31 2.06
CA GLU A 121 -11.49 18.47 1.05
C GLU A 121 -10.58 17.32 0.58
N GLY A 122 -9.30 17.36 0.96
CA GLY A 122 -8.26 16.44 0.50
C GLY A 122 -7.68 16.84 -0.86
N VAL A 123 -6.56 16.21 -1.20
CA VAL A 123 -5.87 16.38 -2.49
C VAL A 123 -5.80 15.04 -3.22
N LYS A 124 -5.79 15.04 -4.55
CA LYS A 124 -5.55 13.79 -5.28
C LYS A 124 -4.09 13.37 -5.09
N PRO A 125 -3.79 12.07 -5.05
CA PRO A 125 -2.41 11.60 -5.00
C PRO A 125 -1.52 12.19 -6.11
N THR A 126 -2.04 12.32 -7.34
CA THR A 126 -1.32 12.90 -8.49
C THR A 126 -1.02 14.41 -8.37
N GLU A 127 -1.67 15.08 -7.42
CA GLU A 127 -1.53 16.51 -7.14
C GLU A 127 -0.76 16.74 -5.83
N PHE A 128 -0.36 15.68 -5.13
CA PHE A 128 0.36 15.76 -3.87
C PHE A 128 1.85 16.07 -4.08
N CYS A 129 2.40 16.99 -3.29
CA CYS A 129 3.81 17.36 -3.30
C CYS A 129 4.27 17.76 -1.90
N TRP A 130 5.34 17.13 -1.40
CA TRP A 130 5.89 17.43 -0.07
C TRP A 130 6.40 18.87 0.06
N ASP A 131 6.98 19.43 -1.00
CA ASP A 131 7.53 20.79 -0.99
C ASP A 131 6.47 21.87 -0.70
N GLU A 132 5.20 21.59 -0.96
CA GLU A 132 4.08 22.51 -0.71
C GLU A 132 3.57 22.46 0.74
N ILE A 133 3.96 21.44 1.51
CA ILE A 133 3.55 21.22 2.89
C ILE A 133 4.63 21.69 3.87
N GLU A 134 5.90 21.60 3.48
CA GLU A 134 7.05 21.96 4.32
C GLU A 134 7.43 23.46 4.27
N SER A 135 6.72 24.27 3.47
CA SER A 135 6.94 25.72 3.30
C SER A 135 6.20 26.58 4.32
#